data_AF-H0UQ50-F1
#
_entry.id   AF-H0UQ50-F1
#
_cell.length_a   1.000
_cell.length_b   1.000
_cell.length_c   1.000
_cell.angle_alpha   90.00
_cell.angle_beta   90.00
_cell.angle_gamma   90.00
#
_symmetry.space_group_name_H-M   'P 1'
#
loop_
_entity.id
_entity.type
_entity.pdbx_description
1 polymer ?
#
loop_
_entity_poly.entity_id
_entity_poly.type
_entity_poly.pdbx_seq_one_letter_code
_entity_poly.pdbx_strand_id
1 'polypeptide(L)'
;MTGKRRLVLWVLGVIGVSTFLLYMVRDLGLQKREAPSGLKALPDVEAEGLSLARTVGGVEWRMTSRSAVKAGGTIKAKGLTVLKGPQGSPSGKLEAEEGSYDEDLNSVELKELWGVWTLGGRRYELSGDRGVYSFQEDVWHFDGGVQVRRDRMSARGDRGTVEGSRRVVLEGNVELLMEVR
;
A
#
# COMPACT_ATOMS: atom_id res chain seq x y z
N MET A 1 -38.13 43.56 -32.07
CA MET A 1 -37.95 42.11 -32.25
C MET A 1 -39.24 41.39 -31.87
N THR A 2 -39.94 40.80 -32.83
CA THR A 2 -41.25 40.14 -32.67
C THR A 2 -41.15 38.91 -31.76
N GLY A 3 -42.11 38.73 -30.84
CA GLY A 3 -42.09 37.68 -29.80
C GLY A 3 -41.87 36.25 -30.33
N LYS A 4 -42.29 35.97 -31.58
CA LYS A 4 -42.02 34.71 -32.27
C LYS A 4 -40.53 34.43 -32.51
N ARG A 5 -39.72 35.46 -32.83
CA ARG A 5 -38.26 35.30 -33.03
C ARG A 5 -37.50 35.04 -31.74
N ARG A 6 -37.97 35.61 -30.61
CA ARG A 6 -37.41 35.30 -29.28
C ARG A 6 -37.73 33.86 -28.87
N LEU A 7 -38.95 33.39 -29.09
CA LEU A 7 -39.35 32.01 -28.79
C LEU A 7 -38.50 30.99 -29.57
N VAL A 8 -38.27 31.21 -30.86
CA VAL A 8 -37.46 30.32 -31.71
C VAL A 8 -35.99 30.26 -31.23
N LEU A 9 -35.41 31.39 -30.81
CA LEU A 9 -34.05 31.42 -30.27
C LEU A 9 -33.95 30.71 -28.91
N TRP A 10 -34.97 30.83 -28.05
CA TRP A 10 -35.03 30.09 -26.79
C TRP A 10 -35.15 28.58 -27.02
N VAL A 11 -36.00 28.15 -27.96
CA VAL A 11 -36.16 26.73 -28.30
C VAL A 11 -34.86 26.16 -28.90
N LEU A 12 -34.20 26.88 -29.81
CA LEU A 12 -32.91 26.46 -30.36
C LEU A 12 -31.79 26.42 -29.31
N GLY A 13 -31.79 27.37 -28.37
CA GLY A 13 -30.86 27.37 -27.24
C GLY A 13 -31.06 26.17 -26.31
N VAL A 14 -32.30 25.84 -25.97
CA VAL A 14 -32.62 24.67 -25.13
C VAL A 14 -32.28 23.36 -25.82
N ILE A 15 -32.52 23.24 -27.13
CA ILE A 15 -32.12 22.06 -27.90
C ILE A 15 -30.59 21.96 -27.94
N GLY A 16 -29.86 23.05 -28.19
CA GLY A 16 -28.40 23.07 -28.19
C GLY A 16 -27.79 22.66 -26.86
N VAL A 17 -28.27 23.23 -25.75
CA VAL A 17 -27.82 22.89 -24.39
C VAL A 17 -28.21 21.45 -24.01
N SER A 18 -29.40 20.97 -24.40
CA SER A 18 -29.80 19.58 -24.15
C SER A 18 -28.97 18.58 -24.94
N THR A 19 -28.61 18.91 -26.18
CA THR A 19 -27.77 18.05 -27.02
C THR A 19 -26.33 18.03 -26.50
N PHE A 20 -25.83 19.19 -26.02
CA PHE A 20 -24.53 19.29 -25.36
C PHE A 20 -24.49 18.54 -24.03
N LEU A 21 -25.53 18.63 -23.21
CA LEU A 21 -25.64 17.87 -21.95
C LEU A 21 -25.81 16.36 -22.19
N LEU A 22 -26.55 15.94 -23.22
CA LEU A 22 -26.61 14.54 -23.64
C LEU A 22 -25.24 14.05 -24.14
N TYR A 23 -24.50 14.89 -24.86
CA TYR A 23 -23.14 14.59 -25.28
C TYR A 23 -22.21 14.50 -24.06
N MET A 24 -22.27 15.44 -23.11
CA MET A 24 -21.49 15.39 -21.87
C MET A 24 -21.89 14.23 -20.96
N VAL A 25 -23.16 13.84 -20.83
CA VAL A 25 -23.58 12.65 -20.06
C VAL A 25 -23.15 11.37 -20.77
N ARG A 26 -23.00 11.38 -22.10
CA ARG A 26 -22.44 10.25 -22.85
C ARG A 26 -20.91 10.20 -22.78
N ASP A 27 -20.25 11.34 -22.66
CA ASP A 27 -18.77 11.48 -22.60
C ASP A 27 -18.24 11.35 -21.16
N LEU A 28 -18.93 11.89 -20.15
CA LEU A 28 -18.75 11.59 -18.73
C LEU A 28 -19.36 10.24 -18.34
N GLY A 29 -20.30 9.75 -19.13
CA GLY A 29 -20.83 8.39 -19.10
C GLY A 29 -20.06 7.43 -20.00
N LEU A 30 -18.84 7.78 -20.41
CA LEU A 30 -17.83 6.80 -20.81
C LEU A 30 -17.45 5.97 -19.57
N GLN A 31 -18.39 5.08 -19.25
CA GLN A 31 -18.15 3.68 -18.98
C GLN A 31 -16.86 3.43 -18.21
N LYS A 32 -17.04 3.19 -16.90
CA LYS A 32 -16.64 1.89 -16.35
C LYS A 32 -16.95 0.82 -17.41
N ARG A 33 -16.02 0.60 -18.33
CA ARG A 33 -15.96 -0.66 -19.05
C ARG A 33 -15.65 -1.64 -17.94
N GLU A 34 -16.66 -2.38 -17.52
CA GLU A 34 -16.41 -3.73 -17.02
C GLU A 34 -15.45 -4.35 -18.04
N ALA A 35 -14.20 -4.50 -17.63
CA ALA A 35 -13.20 -5.13 -18.46
C ALA A 35 -13.80 -6.46 -18.91
N PRO A 36 -13.77 -6.79 -20.22
CA PRO A 36 -14.26 -8.08 -20.68
C PRO A 36 -13.63 -9.16 -19.82
N SER A 37 -14.47 -9.99 -19.20
CA SER A 37 -14.08 -10.99 -18.20
C SER A 37 -13.06 -11.95 -18.82
N GLY A 38 -11.77 -11.60 -18.74
CA GLY A 38 -10.69 -12.28 -19.44
C GLY A 38 -9.55 -11.37 -19.96
N LEU A 39 -9.74 -10.06 -20.07
CA LEU A 39 -8.65 -9.11 -20.37
C LEU A 39 -8.07 -8.57 -19.07
N LYS A 40 -6.84 -8.97 -18.76
CA LYS A 40 -6.05 -8.43 -17.64
C LYS A 40 -6.06 -6.91 -17.73
N ALA A 41 -6.62 -6.24 -16.73
CA ALA A 41 -6.67 -4.78 -16.69
C ALA A 41 -5.26 -4.24 -16.95
N LEU A 42 -5.13 -3.38 -17.95
CA LEU A 42 -3.86 -2.73 -18.26
C LEU A 42 -3.49 -1.81 -17.09
N PRO A 43 -2.21 -1.72 -16.74
CA PRO A 43 -1.79 -0.84 -15.67
C PRO A 43 -2.01 0.62 -16.06
N ASP A 44 -2.45 1.43 -15.09
CA ASP A 44 -2.61 2.87 -15.26
C ASP A 44 -1.25 3.56 -15.42
N VAL A 45 -0.26 3.07 -14.66
CA VAL A 45 1.12 3.60 -14.64
C VAL A 45 2.09 2.45 -14.36
N GLU A 46 3.16 2.36 -15.15
CA GLU A 46 4.32 1.50 -14.87
C GLU A 46 5.56 2.39 -14.71
N ALA A 47 6.37 2.09 -13.69
CA ALA A 47 7.58 2.84 -13.37
C ALA A 47 8.74 1.88 -13.07
N GLU A 48 9.93 2.23 -13.58
CA GLU A 48 11.21 1.56 -13.28
C GLU A 48 11.76 1.89 -11.88
N GLY A 49 10.91 2.44 -11.02
CA GLY A 49 11.23 2.72 -9.63
C GLY A 49 10.12 3.47 -8.96
N LEU A 50 9.89 3.16 -7.68
CA LEU A 50 9.03 3.94 -6.80
C LEU A 50 9.91 4.59 -5.74
N SER A 51 9.66 5.85 -5.44
CA SER A 51 10.17 6.52 -4.25
C SER A 51 9.05 7.36 -3.66
N LEU A 52 8.55 6.96 -2.50
CA LEU A 52 7.43 7.60 -1.81
C LEU A 52 7.86 7.92 -0.38
N ALA A 53 7.72 9.18 0.02
CA ALA A 53 7.89 9.62 1.39
C ALA A 53 6.56 10.14 1.95
N ARG A 54 6.21 9.75 3.18
CA ARG A 54 4.96 10.14 3.83
C ARG A 54 5.15 10.28 5.33
N THR A 55 4.39 11.17 5.95
CA THR A 55 4.27 11.23 7.41
C THR A 55 2.97 10.58 7.85
N VAL A 56 3.05 9.61 8.76
CA VAL A 56 1.91 8.89 9.33
C VAL A 56 2.02 8.93 10.85
N GLY A 57 1.00 9.48 11.52
CA GLY A 57 1.02 9.61 12.98
C GLY A 57 2.22 10.42 13.51
N GLY A 58 2.74 11.37 12.71
CA GLY A 58 3.94 12.14 13.04
C GLY A 58 5.27 11.41 12.79
N VAL A 59 5.24 10.17 12.30
CA VAL A 59 6.42 9.36 11.95
C VAL A 59 6.66 9.41 10.45
N GLU A 60 7.90 9.64 10.04
CA GLU A 60 8.31 9.58 8.64
C GLU A 60 8.38 8.13 8.14
N TRP A 61 7.81 7.89 6.97
CA TRP A 61 7.86 6.64 6.24
C TRP A 61 8.46 6.88 4.87
N ARG A 62 9.35 5.99 4.44
CA ARG A 62 9.92 6.01 3.08
C ARG A 62 9.79 4.62 2.46
N MET A 63 9.25 4.57 1.26
CA MET A 63 9.05 3.35 0.50
C MET A 63 9.77 3.47 -0.85
N THR A 64 10.64 2.52 -1.15
CA THR A 64 11.40 2.50 -2.41
C THR A 64 11.32 1.14 -3.08
N SER A 65 11.18 1.09 -4.40
CA SER A 65 11.16 -0.18 -5.14
C SER A 65 11.99 -0.13 -6.41
N ARG A 66 12.35 -1.32 -6.94
CA ARG A 66 13.00 -1.46 -8.25
C ARG A 66 12.03 -1.26 -9.41
N SER A 67 10.77 -1.62 -9.21
CA SER A 67 9.72 -1.31 -10.17
C SER A 67 8.37 -1.24 -9.46
N ALA A 68 7.43 -0.52 -10.04
CA ALA A 68 6.08 -0.43 -9.54
C ALA A 68 5.07 -0.31 -10.69
N VAL A 69 3.91 -0.91 -10.47
CA VAL A 69 2.80 -0.93 -11.40
C VAL A 69 1.54 -0.50 -10.63
N LYS A 70 0.93 0.61 -11.03
CA LYS A 70 -0.35 1.07 -10.50
C LYS A 70 -1.46 0.58 -11.40
N ALA A 71 -2.48 0.00 -10.81
CA ALA A 71 -3.72 -0.36 -11.50
C ALA A 71 -4.90 -0.14 -10.53
N GLY A 72 -5.78 0.81 -10.85
CA GLY A 72 -6.81 1.27 -9.93
C GLY A 72 -6.21 1.92 -8.68
N GLY A 73 -6.79 1.60 -7.51
CA GLY A 73 -6.32 2.07 -6.19
C GLY A 73 -5.15 1.28 -5.61
N THR A 74 -4.56 0.34 -6.34
CA THR A 74 -3.47 -0.51 -5.85
C THR A 74 -2.17 -0.26 -6.62
N ILE A 75 -1.08 -0.10 -5.88
CA ILE A 75 0.28 -0.07 -6.39
C ILE A 75 0.94 -1.41 -6.05
N LYS A 76 1.43 -2.15 -7.04
CA LYS A 76 2.23 -3.37 -6.84
C LYS A 76 3.68 -3.04 -7.13
N ALA A 77 4.60 -3.47 -6.28
CA ALA A 77 6.01 -3.16 -6.35
C ALA A 77 6.88 -4.41 -6.24
N LYS A 78 8.03 -4.41 -6.92
CA LYS A 78 9.07 -5.45 -6.80
C LYS A 78 10.31 -4.92 -6.10
N GLY A 79 10.88 -5.72 -5.20
CA GLY A 79 12.02 -5.32 -4.37
C GLY A 79 11.68 -4.11 -3.50
N LEU A 80 10.56 -4.17 -2.76
CA LEU A 80 10.08 -3.06 -1.96
C LEU A 80 10.88 -2.97 -0.66
N THR A 81 11.39 -1.77 -0.37
CA THR A 81 11.98 -1.42 0.92
C THR A 81 11.09 -0.41 1.63
N VAL A 82 10.77 -0.67 2.88
CA VAL A 82 9.99 0.20 3.76
C VAL A 82 10.85 0.64 4.94
N LEU A 83 11.00 1.94 5.13
CA LEU A 83 11.71 2.56 6.25
C LEU A 83 10.70 3.31 7.12
N LYS A 84 10.75 3.09 8.44
CA LYS A 84 9.95 3.79 9.45
C LYS A 84 10.87 4.57 10.40
N GLY A 85 10.68 5.88 10.52
CA GLY A 85 11.46 6.78 11.37
C GLY A 85 12.32 7.78 10.58
N PRO A 86 13.04 8.66 11.29
CA PRO A 86 13.74 9.78 10.68
C PRO A 86 14.84 9.33 9.72
N GLN A 87 15.09 10.16 8.72
CA GLN A 87 16.22 9.98 7.81
C GLN A 87 17.54 9.85 8.57
N GLY A 88 18.31 8.79 8.29
CA GLY A 88 19.60 8.49 8.93
C GLY A 88 19.51 7.58 10.16
N SER A 89 18.38 7.52 10.86
CA SER A 89 18.17 6.63 12.02
C SER A 89 16.76 6.02 12.03
N PRO A 90 16.44 5.17 11.04
CA PRO A 90 15.14 4.53 10.98
C PRO A 90 14.98 3.54 12.15
N SER A 91 13.83 3.61 12.81
CA SER A 91 13.42 2.64 13.82
C SER A 91 13.08 1.28 13.22
N GLY A 92 12.73 1.21 11.93
CA GLY A 92 12.42 -0.02 11.22
C GLY A 92 12.85 0.04 9.76
N LYS A 93 13.35 -1.07 9.25
CA LYS A 93 13.62 -1.32 7.82
C LYS A 93 13.09 -2.71 7.48
N LEU A 94 12.16 -2.80 6.55
CA LEU A 94 11.72 -4.07 5.96
C LEU A 94 12.02 -4.06 4.46
N GLU A 95 12.48 -5.18 3.96
CA GLU A 95 12.71 -5.48 2.56
C GLU A 95 11.83 -6.67 2.19
N ALA A 96 11.35 -6.70 0.94
CA ALA A 96 10.47 -7.74 0.44
C ALA A 96 10.66 -7.93 -1.06
N GLU A 97 10.53 -9.16 -1.54
CA GLU A 97 10.57 -9.45 -2.98
C GLU A 97 9.40 -8.81 -3.72
N GLU A 98 8.22 -8.86 -3.11
CA GLU A 98 7.01 -8.18 -3.59
C GLU A 98 6.38 -7.35 -2.50
N GLY A 99 5.75 -6.24 -2.89
CA GLY A 99 4.89 -5.48 -2.00
C GLY A 99 3.72 -4.86 -2.74
N SER A 100 2.71 -4.46 -1.99
CA SER A 100 1.61 -3.67 -2.52
C SER A 100 1.15 -2.62 -1.52
N TYR A 101 0.75 -1.49 -2.06
CA TYR A 101 0.08 -0.44 -1.31
C TYR A 101 -1.34 -0.27 -1.85
N ASP A 102 -2.30 -0.33 -0.95
CA ASP A 102 -3.72 -0.11 -1.25
C ASP A 102 -4.12 1.27 -0.73
N GLU A 103 -4.54 2.15 -1.63
CA GLU A 103 -4.94 3.52 -1.33
C GLU A 103 -6.26 3.58 -0.53
N ASP A 104 -7.20 2.68 -0.82
CA ASP A 104 -8.54 2.68 -0.23
C ASP A 104 -8.52 2.13 1.20
N LEU A 105 -7.79 1.03 1.40
CA LEU A 105 -7.59 0.42 2.71
C LEU A 105 -6.53 1.16 3.53
N ASN A 106 -5.73 2.00 2.87
CA ASN A 106 -4.53 2.61 3.42
C ASN A 106 -3.73 1.54 4.17
N SER A 107 -3.25 0.53 3.42
CA SER A 107 -2.51 -0.63 3.94
C SER A 107 -1.32 -0.96 3.06
N VAL A 108 -0.25 -1.47 3.67
CA VAL A 108 0.92 -2.00 2.95
C VAL A 108 0.99 -3.50 3.19
N GLU A 109 1.11 -4.28 2.13
CA GLU A 109 1.41 -5.70 2.18
C GLU A 109 2.81 -5.96 1.62
N LEU A 110 3.56 -6.85 2.26
CA LEU A 110 4.89 -7.32 1.90
C LEU A 110 4.84 -8.84 1.79
N LYS A 111 5.60 -9.41 0.84
CA LYS A 111 5.77 -10.86 0.67
C LYS A 111 7.23 -11.24 0.63
N GLU A 112 7.54 -12.37 1.26
CA GLU A 112 8.90 -12.87 1.46
C GLU A 112 9.78 -11.78 2.05
N LEU A 113 9.42 -11.33 3.25
CA LEU A 113 10.01 -10.15 3.85
C LEU A 113 11.11 -10.51 4.84
N TRP A 114 12.09 -9.62 4.94
CA TRP A 114 13.10 -9.64 5.97
C TRP A 114 13.48 -8.22 6.34
N GLY A 115 14.07 -8.04 7.51
CA GLY A 115 14.56 -6.74 7.88
C GLY A 115 14.89 -6.63 9.34
N VAL A 116 14.90 -5.39 9.80
CA VAL A 116 15.31 -5.04 11.14
C VAL A 116 14.34 -4.05 11.76
N TRP A 117 14.05 -4.29 13.03
CA TRP A 117 13.31 -3.37 13.86
C TRP A 117 14.06 -3.03 15.15
N THR A 118 13.98 -1.77 15.56
CA THR A 118 14.55 -1.29 16.82
C THR A 118 13.44 -1.11 17.84
N LEU A 119 13.50 -1.90 18.92
CA LEU A 119 12.53 -1.92 19.99
C LEU A 119 13.23 -1.68 21.33
N GLY A 120 12.84 -0.65 22.06
CA GLY A 120 13.49 -0.29 23.33
C GLY A 120 15.01 -0.12 23.22
N GLY A 121 15.50 0.42 22.10
CA GLY A 121 16.93 0.61 21.81
C GLY A 121 17.69 -0.67 21.41
N ARG A 122 17.00 -1.79 21.23
CA ARG A 122 17.59 -3.08 20.82
C ARG A 122 17.19 -3.42 19.39
N ARG A 123 18.15 -3.92 18.62
CA ARG A 123 17.98 -4.33 17.22
C ARG A 123 17.49 -5.78 17.16
N TYR A 124 16.40 -6.02 16.45
CA TYR A 124 15.84 -7.34 16.17
C TYR A 124 15.82 -7.55 14.67
N GLU A 125 16.31 -8.68 14.22
CA GLU A 125 16.11 -9.15 12.85
C GLU A 125 14.76 -9.87 12.79
N LEU A 126 13.95 -9.56 11.79
CA LEU A 126 12.66 -10.19 11.56
C LEU A 126 12.59 -10.72 10.12
N SER A 127 11.92 -11.86 9.94
CA SER A 127 11.54 -12.37 8.62
C SER A 127 10.20 -13.11 8.69
N GLY A 128 9.55 -13.25 7.54
CA GLY A 128 8.30 -14.00 7.38
C GLY A 128 7.83 -14.01 5.93
N ASP A 129 6.90 -14.90 5.61
CA ASP A 129 6.42 -15.04 4.23
C ASP A 129 5.51 -13.88 3.83
N ARG A 130 4.78 -13.29 4.78
CA ARG A 130 3.92 -12.14 4.50
C ARG A 130 3.79 -11.21 5.71
N GLY A 131 3.59 -9.93 5.41
CA GLY A 131 3.47 -8.87 6.41
C GLY A 131 2.52 -7.78 5.94
N VAL A 132 1.53 -7.44 6.76
CA VAL A 132 0.52 -6.43 6.47
C VAL A 132 0.57 -5.35 7.54
N TYR A 133 0.74 -4.10 7.10
CA TYR A 133 0.67 -2.94 7.97
C TYR A 133 -0.71 -2.31 7.94
N SER A 134 -1.33 -2.24 9.11
CA SER A 134 -2.57 -1.49 9.34
C SER A 134 -2.23 -0.09 9.86
N PHE A 135 -2.49 0.93 9.03
CA PHE A 135 -2.25 2.32 9.44
C PHE A 135 -3.24 2.78 10.52
N GLN A 136 -4.41 2.15 10.62
CA GLN A 136 -5.39 2.46 11.67
C GLN A 136 -4.92 1.98 13.04
N GLU A 137 -4.26 0.82 13.09
CA GLU A 137 -3.79 0.20 14.34
C GLU A 137 -2.34 0.59 14.69
N ASP A 138 -1.56 1.08 13.72
CA ASP A 138 -0.09 1.22 13.82
C ASP A 138 0.60 -0.12 14.15
N VAL A 139 0.08 -1.20 13.56
CA VAL A 139 0.53 -2.57 13.78
C VAL A 139 0.93 -3.22 12.47
N TRP A 140 2.09 -3.87 12.48
CA TRP A 140 2.42 -4.88 11.49
C TRP A 140 1.93 -6.24 11.95
N HIS A 141 1.20 -6.93 11.09
CA HIS A 141 0.77 -8.32 11.24
C HIS A 141 1.58 -9.19 10.30
N PHE A 142 2.21 -10.23 10.81
CA PHE A 142 3.07 -11.14 10.06
C PHE A 142 2.50 -12.55 10.10
N ASP A 143 2.58 -13.25 8.97
CA ASP A 143 2.13 -14.62 8.78
C ASP A 143 3.15 -15.43 7.95
N GLY A 144 3.03 -16.75 8.02
CA GLY A 144 3.92 -17.68 7.32
C GLY A 144 5.30 -17.74 7.95
N GLY A 145 5.39 -18.33 9.14
CA GLY A 145 6.66 -18.71 9.75
C GLY A 145 7.52 -17.51 10.16
N VAL A 146 7.02 -16.70 11.09
CA VAL A 146 7.68 -15.49 11.57
C VAL A 146 8.88 -15.84 12.42
N GLN A 147 10.06 -15.38 12.02
CA GLN A 147 11.29 -15.53 12.78
C GLN A 147 11.76 -14.19 13.31
N VAL A 148 12.17 -14.18 14.58
CA VAL A 148 12.76 -13.03 15.26
C VAL A 148 14.09 -13.46 15.82
N ARG A 149 15.16 -12.73 15.50
CA ARG A 149 16.51 -12.99 16.01
C ARG A 149 17.09 -11.78 16.70
N ARG A 150 17.74 -12.03 17.82
CA ARG A 150 18.56 -11.04 18.53
C ARG A 150 19.71 -11.74 19.24
N ASP A 151 20.93 -11.26 19.02
CA ASP A 151 22.14 -11.80 19.65
C ASP A 151 22.22 -13.34 19.47
N ARG A 152 22.15 -14.09 20.58
CA ARG A 152 22.17 -15.56 20.63
C ARG A 152 20.80 -16.21 20.81
N MET A 153 19.74 -15.43 20.62
CA MET A 153 18.36 -15.85 20.78
C MET A 153 17.67 -15.77 19.43
N SER A 154 16.99 -16.84 19.04
CA SER A 154 16.04 -16.83 17.94
C SER A 154 14.72 -17.43 18.41
N ALA A 155 13.63 -16.83 17.96
CA ALA A 155 12.28 -17.31 18.19
C ALA A 155 11.58 -17.45 16.86
N ARG A 156 10.79 -18.50 16.69
CA ARG A 156 9.96 -18.73 15.51
C ARG A 156 8.52 -18.96 15.96
N GLY A 157 7.56 -18.35 15.29
CA GLY A 157 6.14 -18.61 15.47
C GLY A 157 5.42 -18.72 14.13
N ASP A 158 4.16 -19.13 14.15
CA ASP A 158 3.35 -19.22 12.92
C ASP A 158 2.96 -17.82 12.42
N ARG A 159 2.73 -16.90 13.38
CA ARG A 159 2.38 -15.51 13.16
C ARG A 159 3.11 -14.61 14.14
N GLY A 160 3.07 -13.30 13.89
CA GLY A 160 3.56 -12.33 14.85
C GLY A 160 3.03 -10.92 14.59
N THR A 161 3.13 -10.07 15.60
CA THR A 161 2.77 -8.66 15.48
C THR A 161 3.89 -7.77 15.99
N VAL A 162 4.04 -6.61 15.35
CA VAL A 162 4.92 -5.53 15.84
C VAL A 162 4.07 -4.29 16.06
N GLU A 163 3.90 -3.92 17.32
CA GLU A 163 3.14 -2.75 17.75
C GLU A 163 4.09 -1.57 17.96
N GLY A 164 4.12 -0.65 17.00
CA GLY A 164 5.00 0.52 17.03
C GLY A 164 6.49 0.18 17.25
N SER A 165 7.09 0.78 18.28
CA SER A 165 8.48 0.52 18.71
C SER A 165 8.56 -0.21 20.06
N ARG A 166 7.46 -0.84 20.50
CA ARG A 166 7.31 -1.31 21.89
C ARG A 166 7.60 -2.79 22.06
N ARG A 167 6.96 -3.65 21.27
CA ARG A 167 7.04 -5.11 21.43
C ARG A 167 6.86 -5.86 20.13
N VAL A 168 7.47 -7.05 20.05
CA VAL A 168 7.08 -8.11 19.12
C VAL A 168 6.32 -9.16 19.91
N VAL A 169 5.21 -9.64 19.37
CA VAL A 169 4.48 -10.79 19.89
C VAL A 169 4.54 -11.89 18.83
N LEU A 170 4.87 -13.11 19.24
CA LEU A 170 4.78 -14.29 18.38
C LEU A 170 3.59 -15.14 18.83
N GLU A 171 2.89 -15.72 17.87
CA GLU A 171 1.70 -16.54 18.10
C GLU A 171 1.81 -17.89 17.38
N GLY A 172 1.04 -18.86 17.88
CA GLY A 172 1.02 -20.22 17.35
C GLY A 172 2.06 -21.12 18.00
N ASN A 173 2.63 -22.02 17.22
CA ASN A 173 3.69 -22.92 17.68
C ASN A 173 5.00 -22.13 17.83
N VAL A 174 5.23 -21.59 19.03
CA VAL A 174 6.42 -20.78 19.31
C VAL A 174 7.58 -21.67 19.74
N GLU A 175 8.64 -21.65 18.95
CA GLU A 175 9.92 -22.31 19.23
C GLU A 175 10.95 -21.25 19.62
N LEU A 176 11.68 -21.50 20.72
CA LEU A 176 12.75 -20.64 21.20
C LEU A 176 14.07 -21.40 21.19
N LEU A 177 15.07 -20.83 20.54
CA LEU A 177 16.43 -21.33 20.51
C LEU A 177 17.36 -20.31 21.17
N MET A 178 18.19 -20.79 22.09
CA MET A 178 19.16 -19.99 22.81
C MET A 178 20.51 -20.72 22.84
N GLU A 179 21.57 -20.07 22.36
CA GLU A 179 22.92 -20.62 22.47
C GLU A 179 23.44 -20.42 23.90
N VAL A 180 23.59 -21.53 24.63
CA VAL A 180 24.23 -21.56 25.95
C VAL A 180 25.72 -21.86 25.76
N ARG A 181 26.58 -21.09 26.45
CA ARG A 181 28.03 -21.33 26.51
C ARG A 181 28.39 -22.11 27.75
#